data_AF-A0A8S3EML6-F1
#
_entry.id   AF-A0A8S3EML6-F1
#
_cell.length_a   1.000
_cell.length_b   1.000
_cell.length_c   1.000
_cell.angle_alpha   90.00
_cell.angle_beta   90.00
_cell.angle_gamma   90.00
#
_symmetry.space_group_name_H-M   'P 1'
#
loop_
_entity.id
_entity.type
_entity.pdbx_description
1 polymer ?
#
loop_
_entity_poly.entity_id
_entity_poly.type
_entity_poly.pdbx_seq_one_letter_code
_entity_poly.pdbx_strand_id
1 'polypeptide(L)'
;MDMIVGGPGAFIGGVYRIAACLDGEIELVCGAFSSDARQSLEMGAKLGLSADRIYGSYKEMIEHEHETGEMDFVVIVTPNHVHYEPAILALLAGFDVILDK
;
A
#
# COMPACT_ATOMS: atom_id res chain seq x y z
N MET A 1 -2.87 -3.25 -7.78
CA MET A 1 -2.37 -3.56 -6.42
C MET A 1 -1.93 -2.27 -5.80
N ASP A 2 -2.32 -2.01 -4.55
CA ASP A 2 -1.63 -1.04 -3.69
C ASP A 2 -1.33 -1.60 -2.31
N MET A 3 -0.35 -1.07 -1.60
CA MET A 3 0.24 -1.68 -0.39
C MET A 3 0.22 -0.72 0.81
N ILE A 4 -0.16 -1.20 2.00
CA ILE A 4 0.08 -0.53 3.28
C ILE A 4 1.26 -1.21 3.99
N VAL A 5 2.39 -0.51 3.87
CA VAL A 5 3.69 -0.55 4.56
C VAL A 5 4.20 -1.84 5.23
N GLY A 6 5.27 -2.37 4.66
CA GLY A 6 6.50 -2.67 5.41
C GLY A 6 7.53 -1.61 5.00
N GLY A 7 8.12 -0.91 5.97
CA GLY A 7 9.00 0.25 5.77
C GLY A 7 10.23 0.03 4.88
N PRO A 8 11.08 1.05 4.66
CA PRO A 8 12.40 0.86 4.07
C PRO A 8 13.17 -0.24 4.82
N GLY A 9 13.58 -1.28 4.09
CA GLY A 9 14.24 -2.45 4.69
C GLY A 9 13.28 -3.55 5.18
N ALA A 10 11.96 -3.40 5.03
CA ALA A 10 11.02 -4.46 5.33
C ALA A 10 11.06 -5.54 4.25
N PHE A 11 11.47 -6.73 4.67
CA PHE A 11 11.54 -7.92 3.82
C PHE A 11 10.17 -8.28 3.22
N ILE A 12 9.12 -8.27 4.04
CA ILE A 12 7.81 -8.80 3.67
C ILE A 12 7.14 -8.00 2.55
N GLY A 13 7.24 -6.66 2.56
CA GLY A 13 6.70 -5.83 1.48
C GLY A 13 7.36 -6.13 0.13
N GLY A 14 8.65 -6.48 0.13
CA GLY A 14 9.35 -6.94 -1.08
C GLY A 14 8.81 -8.27 -1.61
N VAL A 15 8.51 -9.22 -0.72
CA VAL A 15 7.96 -10.53 -1.09
C VAL A 15 6.59 -10.38 -1.78
N TYR A 16 5.68 -9.58 -1.22
CA TYR A 16 4.36 -9.36 -1.83
C TYR A 16 4.45 -8.65 -3.18
N ARG A 17 5.35 -7.67 -3.35
CA ARG A 17 5.56 -7.04 -4.67
C ARG A 17 6.10 -8.02 -5.70
N ILE A 18 7.05 -8.88 -5.33
CA ILE A 18 7.54 -9.93 -6.23
C ILE A 18 6.39 -10.85 -6.61
N ALA A 19 5.62 -11.34 -5.63
CA ALA A 19 4.49 -12.24 -5.86
C ALA A 19 3.43 -11.63 -6.80
N ALA A 20 3.10 -10.35 -6.60
CA ALA A 20 2.16 -9.63 -7.46
C ALA A 20 2.65 -9.54 -8.91
N CYS A 21 3.94 -9.28 -9.13
CA CYS A 21 4.49 -9.19 -10.48
C CYS A 21 4.69 -10.54 -11.18
N LEU A 22 4.61 -11.68 -10.50
CA LEU A 22 4.95 -12.99 -11.07
C LEU A 22 4.11 -13.36 -12.30
N ASP A 23 2.80 -13.12 -12.21
CA ASP A 23 1.86 -13.50 -13.27
C ASP A 23 1.57 -12.36 -14.26
N GLY A 24 2.09 -11.14 -13.99
CA GLY A 24 1.91 -9.98 -14.87
C GLY A 24 0.51 -9.36 -14.88
N GLU A 25 -0.40 -9.86 -14.05
CA GLU A 25 -1.80 -9.41 -13.95
C GLU A 25 -2.00 -8.26 -12.97
N ILE A 26 -0.93 -7.82 -12.29
CA ILE A 26 -1.00 -6.87 -11.19
C ILE A 26 0.08 -5.80 -11.36
N GLU A 27 -0.34 -4.54 -11.30
CA GLU A 27 0.53 -3.36 -11.26
C GLU A 27 0.44 -2.66 -9.89
N LEU A 28 1.56 -2.10 -9.41
CA LEU A 28 1.60 -1.22 -8.24
C LEU A 28 1.37 0.22 -8.67
N VAL A 29 0.32 0.88 -8.17
CA VAL A 29 -0.12 2.18 -8.71
C VAL A 29 -0.05 3.33 -7.70
N CYS A 30 -0.03 3.02 -6.39
CA CYS A 30 0.10 3.92 -5.26
C CYS A 30 0.67 3.21 -4.01
N GLY A 31 0.90 3.96 -2.93
CA GLY A 31 1.12 3.34 -1.62
C GLY A 31 1.47 4.29 -0.49
N ALA A 32 1.22 3.81 0.73
CA ALA A 32 1.85 4.33 1.94
C ALA A 32 2.93 3.31 2.35
N PHE A 33 4.19 3.73 2.43
CA PHE A 33 5.35 2.86 2.73
C PHE A 33 6.07 3.20 4.03
N SER A 34 5.65 4.20 4.79
CA SER A 34 6.12 4.45 6.16
C SER A 34 5.16 5.40 6.87
N SER A 35 5.15 5.36 8.20
CA SER A 35 4.56 6.43 9.00
C SER A 35 5.39 7.72 8.96
N ASP A 36 6.65 7.63 8.52
CA ASP A 36 7.47 8.78 8.13
C ASP A 36 7.25 9.09 6.65
N ALA A 37 6.58 10.20 6.36
CA ALA A 37 6.25 10.61 4.99
C ALA A 37 7.48 10.72 4.08
N ARG A 38 8.66 11.09 4.60
CA ARG A 38 9.89 11.18 3.80
C ARG A 38 10.35 9.80 3.36
N GLN A 39 10.36 8.84 4.29
CA GLN A 39 10.68 7.45 4.00
C GLN A 39 9.66 6.83 3.03
N SER A 40 8.39 7.20 3.17
CA SER A 40 7.34 6.76 2.24
C SER A 40 7.62 7.25 0.82
N LEU A 41 7.88 8.56 0.67
CA LEU A 41 8.22 9.19 -0.60
C LEU A 41 9.47 8.58 -1.25
N GLU A 42 10.54 8.39 -0.48
CA GLU A 42 11.77 7.75 -0.96
C GLU A 42 11.53 6.33 -1.46
N MET A 43 10.68 5.57 -0.77
CA MET A 43 10.35 4.20 -1.18
C MET A 43 9.49 4.19 -2.44
N GLY A 44 8.43 5.00 -2.48
CA GLY A 44 7.56 5.08 -3.66
C GLY A 44 8.32 5.55 -4.90
N ALA A 45 9.24 6.52 -4.77
CA ALA A 45 10.11 6.95 -5.85
C ALA A 45 11.04 5.83 -6.36
N LYS A 46 11.59 5.00 -5.45
CA LYS A 46 12.38 3.81 -5.84
C LYS A 46 11.55 2.74 -6.55
N LEU A 47 10.25 2.68 -6.26
CA LEU A 47 9.30 1.78 -6.91
C LEU A 47 8.74 2.33 -8.21
N GLY A 48 9.12 3.55 -8.62
CA GLY A 48 8.69 4.16 -9.87
C GLY A 48 7.28 4.76 -9.82
N LEU A 49 6.72 4.97 -8.63
CA LEU A 49 5.39 5.56 -8.45
C LEU A 49 5.41 7.08 -8.68
N SER A 50 4.29 7.59 -9.17
CA SER A 50 4.08 9.04 -9.28
C SER A 50 3.99 9.68 -7.90
N ALA A 51 4.57 10.87 -7.74
CA ALA A 51 4.71 11.52 -6.44
C ALA A 51 3.37 11.87 -5.76
N ASP A 52 2.33 12.10 -6.56
CA ASP A 52 0.95 12.34 -6.13
C ASP A 52 0.22 11.08 -5.66
N ARG A 53 0.81 9.90 -5.87
CA ARG A 53 0.29 8.60 -5.44
C ARG A 53 1.16 7.92 -4.39
N ILE A 54 2.01 8.71 -3.73
CA ILE A 54 2.81 8.26 -2.58
C ILE A 54 2.35 9.02 -1.35
N TYR A 55 1.80 8.29 -0.38
CA TYR A 55 1.11 8.88 0.75
C TYR A 55 1.93 8.80 2.02
N GLY A 56 1.79 9.81 2.88
CA GLY A 56 2.37 9.82 4.22
C GLY A 56 1.57 9.01 5.25
N SER A 57 0.31 8.68 4.92
CA SER A 57 -0.55 7.87 5.76
C SER A 57 -1.48 6.99 4.92
N TYR A 58 -1.83 5.81 5.45
CA TYR A 58 -2.81 4.96 4.78
C TYR A 58 -4.23 5.55 4.78
N LYS A 59 -4.55 6.48 5.70
CA LYS A 59 -5.87 7.13 5.77
C LYS A 59 -6.07 8.04 4.58
N GLU A 60 -5.09 8.92 4.35
CA GLU A 60 -5.04 9.81 3.19
C GLU A 60 -5.07 9.02 1.87
N MET A 61 -4.31 7.91 1.80
CA MET A 61 -4.32 7.02 0.64
C MET A 61 -5.72 6.45 0.37
N ILE A 62 -6.36 5.85 1.37
CA ILE A 62 -7.68 5.21 1.21
C ILE A 62 -8.74 6.25 0.84
N GLU A 63 -8.71 7.43 1.45
CA GLU A 63 -9.65 8.52 1.15
C GLU A 63 -9.47 9.01 -0.29
N HIS A 64 -8.23 9.27 -0.72
CA HIS A 64 -7.95 9.77 -2.06
C HIS A 64 -8.25 8.72 -3.14
N GLU A 65 -7.81 7.47 -2.95
CA GLU A 65 -7.98 6.42 -3.94
C GLU A 65 -9.43 5.95 -4.09
N HIS A 66 -10.26 6.18 -3.06
CA HIS A 66 -11.70 5.95 -3.16
C HIS A 66 -12.36 6.89 -4.19
N GLU A 67 -11.82 8.10 -4.35
CA GLU A 67 -12.33 9.10 -5.29
C GLU A 67 -11.78 8.92 -6.71
N THR A 68 -10.52 8.47 -6.85
CA THR A 68 -9.88 8.27 -8.17
C THR A 68 -10.38 7.00 -8.87
N GLY A 69 -10.65 5.94 -8.12
CA GLY A 69 -11.09 4.65 -8.66
C GLY A 69 -9.99 3.86 -9.39
N GLU A 70 -8.72 4.21 -9.19
CA GLU A 70 -7.57 3.54 -9.84
C GLU A 70 -6.98 2.40 -8.99
N MET A 71 -7.30 2.32 -7.69
CA MET A 71 -6.91 1.23 -6.80
C MET A 71 -8.00 0.15 -6.74
N ASP A 72 -7.70 -1.09 -7.13
CA ASP A 72 -8.66 -2.20 -7.03
C ASP A 72 -8.67 -2.86 -5.64
N PHE A 73 -7.50 -3.08 -5.06
CA PHE A 73 -7.32 -3.79 -3.79
C PHE A 73 -6.04 -3.37 -3.08
N VAL A 74 -6.03 -3.57 -1.75
CA VAL A 74 -4.90 -3.22 -0.89
C VAL A 74 -4.25 -4.44 -0.23
N VAL A 75 -2.92 -4.43 -0.13
CA VAL A 75 -2.09 -5.42 0.56
C VAL A 75 -1.53 -4.80 1.84
N ILE A 76 -1.93 -5.31 3.00
CA ILE A 76 -1.54 -4.78 4.31
C ILE A 76 -0.49 -5.70 4.92
N VAL A 77 0.73 -5.16 5.10
CA VAL A 77 1.92 -5.88 5.58
C VAL A 77 2.58 -5.16 6.77
N THR A 78 1.78 -4.39 7.50
CA THR A 78 2.18 -3.70 8.74
C THR A 78 2.46 -4.71 9.88
N PRO A 79 2.93 -4.30 11.06
CA PRO A 79 2.92 -5.18 12.22
C PRO A 79 1.50 -5.60 12.62
N ASN A 80 1.30 -6.83 13.11
CA ASN A 80 -0.02 -7.44 13.32
C ASN A 80 -0.95 -6.61 14.23
N HIS A 81 -0.41 -5.86 15.20
CA HIS A 81 -1.19 -4.98 16.07
C HIS A 81 -1.75 -3.74 15.36
N VAL A 82 -1.23 -3.40 14.18
CA VAL A 82 -1.67 -2.28 13.34
C VAL A 82 -2.70 -2.73 12.30
N HIS A 83 -2.80 -4.03 11.98
CA HIS A 83 -3.60 -4.57 10.87
C HIS A 83 -5.06 -4.12 10.86
N TYR A 84 -5.68 -4.04 12.03
CA TYR A 84 -7.12 -3.85 12.17
C TYR A 84 -7.61 -2.55 11.54
N GLU A 85 -6.99 -1.42 11.88
CA GLU A 85 -7.44 -0.10 11.43
C GLU A 85 -7.37 0.09 9.89
N PRO A 86 -6.22 -0.12 9.20
CA PRO A 86 -6.15 0.00 7.75
C PRO A 86 -7.03 -1.02 7.03
N ALA A 87 -7.19 -2.24 7.55
CA ALA A 87 -8.04 -3.25 6.93
C ALA A 87 -9.52 -2.85 6.97
N ILE A 88 -10.01 -2.40 8.12
CA ILE A 88 -11.40 -1.96 8.24
C ILE A 88 -11.65 -0.71 7.40
N LEU A 89 -10.73 0.26 7.38
CA LEU A 89 -10.89 1.46 6.56
C LEU A 89 -10.95 1.13 5.07
N ALA A 90 -10.09 0.23 4.58
CA ALA A 90 -10.08 -0.17 3.18
C ALA A 90 -11.38 -0.91 2.79
N LEU A 91 -11.83 -1.85 3.64
CA LEU A 91 -13.09 -2.57 3.42
C LEU A 91 -14.30 -1.62 3.42
N LEU A 92 -14.33 -0.64 4.33
CA LEU A 92 -15.40 0.37 4.38
C LEU A 92 -15.39 1.31 3.17
N ALA A 93 -14.20 1.57 2.61
CA ALA A 93 -14.03 2.32 1.36
C ALA A 93 -14.29 1.46 0.11
N GLY A 94 -14.64 0.18 0.27
CA GLY A 94 -15.03 -0.71 -0.83
C GLY A 94 -13.88 -1.42 -1.54
N PHE A 95 -12.68 -1.41 -0.97
CA PHE A 95 -11.52 -2.12 -1.52
C PHE A 95 -11.42 -3.55 -1.03
N ASP A 96 -11.00 -4.46 -1.91
CA ASP A 96 -10.58 -5.80 -1.50
C ASP A 96 -9.28 -5.72 -0.68
N VAL A 97 -9.13 -6.61 0.31
CA VAL A 97 -8.00 -6.59 1.25
C VAL A 97 -7.27 -7.92 1.27
N ILE A 98 -5.96 -7.88 0.99
CA ILE A 98 -5.01 -8.95 1.27
C ILE A 98 -4.26 -8.57 2.56
N LEU A 99 -4.44 -9.34 3.63
CA LEU A 99 -3.84 -9.06 4.93
C LEU A 99 -2.74 -10.09 5.22
N ASP A 100 -1.55 -9.63 5.58
CA ASP A 100 -0.48 -10.52 6.03
C ASP A 100 -0.82 -11.19 7.38
N LYS A 101 -0.14 -12.31 7.68
CA LYS A 101 -0.46 -13.15 8.85
C LYS A 101 0.12 -12.62 10.18
#